data_AF-A0A8T4G1X1-F1
#
_entry.id   AF-A0A8T4G1X1-F1
#
_cell.length_a   1.000
_cell.length_b   1.000
_cell.length_c   1.000
_cell.angle_alpha   90.00
_cell.angle_beta   90.00
_cell.angle_gamma   90.00
#
_symmetry.space_group_name_H-M   'P 1'
#
loop_
_entity.id
_entity.type
_entity.pdbx_description
1 polymer ?
#
loop_
_entity_poly.entity_id
_entity_poly.type
_entity_poly.pdbx_seq_one_letter_code
_entity_poly.pdbx_strand_id
1 'polypeptide(L)'
;MVVEMKLKRMLIEFMVKHDLIPARIKWRKSASGVGRLFNDVFHMLSKEDRRKLGELMYHWGLEDADKIVEMLGIERDLHGCAIALLAVNSIFGIKSHIVKESDDEIVIHVTKCLWKDKRGWTPEVCASIERYDMGYFME
;
A
#
# COMPACT_ATOMS: atom_id res chain seq x y z
N MET A 1 7.07 -38.08 8.60
CA MET A 1 7.41 -36.80 9.26
C MET A 1 8.83 -36.30 8.99
N VAL A 2 9.91 -37.05 9.32
CA VAL A 2 11.30 -36.54 9.14
C VAL A 2 11.71 -36.34 7.66
N VAL A 3 11.32 -37.25 6.76
CA VAL A 3 11.62 -37.17 5.32
C VAL A 3 10.91 -35.98 4.66
N GLU A 4 9.66 -35.75 5.07
CA GLU A 4 8.79 -34.69 4.56
C GLU A 4 9.30 -33.28 4.92
N MET A 5 9.85 -33.13 6.14
CA MET A 5 10.50 -31.88 6.56
C MET A 5 11.79 -31.58 5.79
N LYS A 6 12.57 -32.61 5.42
CA LYS A 6 13.77 -32.44 4.59
C LYS A 6 13.43 -32.00 3.17
N LEU A 7 12.41 -32.62 2.56
CA LEU A 7 11.96 -32.25 1.21
C LEU A 7 11.46 -30.80 1.15
N LYS A 8 10.66 -30.39 2.15
CA LYS A 8 10.16 -29.01 2.25
C LYS A 8 11.29 -27.99 2.37
N ARG A 9 12.33 -28.29 3.15
CA ARG A 9 13.50 -27.41 3.30
C ARG A 9 14.28 -27.30 1.99
N MET A 10 14.51 -28.41 1.29
CA MET A 10 15.19 -28.41 -0.01
C MET A 10 14.41 -27.61 -1.06
N LEU A 11 13.08 -27.74 -1.10
CA LEU A 11 12.20 -26.93 -1.96
C LEU A 11 12.31 -25.44 -1.65
N ILE A 12 12.29 -25.04 -0.37
CA ILE A 12 12.46 -23.63 0.02
C ILE A 12 13.84 -23.12 -0.40
N GLU A 13 14.90 -23.88 -0.14
CA GLU A 13 16.27 -23.49 -0.50
C GLU A 13 16.42 -23.35 -2.02
N PHE A 14 15.84 -24.27 -2.80
CA PHE A 14 15.76 -24.16 -4.24
C PHE A 14 15.03 -22.87 -4.67
N MET A 15 13.86 -22.58 -4.09
CA MET A 15 13.12 -21.36 -4.39
C MET A 15 13.94 -20.10 -4.08
N VAL A 16 14.73 -20.09 -3.00
CA VAL A 16 15.60 -18.97 -2.66
C VAL A 16 16.75 -18.84 -3.67
N LYS A 17 17.45 -19.93 -3.97
CA LYS A 17 18.61 -19.94 -4.88
C LYS A 17 18.27 -19.55 -6.32
N HIS A 18 17.04 -19.81 -6.74
CA HIS A 18 16.55 -19.53 -8.10
C HIS A 18 15.63 -18.30 -8.18
N ASP A 19 15.58 -17.47 -7.13
CA ASP A 19 14.73 -16.27 -7.03
C ASP A 19 13.22 -16.51 -7.29
N LEU A 20 12.73 -17.70 -6.94
CA LEU A 20 11.34 -18.13 -7.11
C LEU A 20 10.47 -17.78 -5.89
N ILE A 21 10.94 -16.92 -5.00
CA ILE A 21 10.12 -16.47 -3.86
C ILE A 21 8.96 -15.63 -4.43
N PRO A 22 7.69 -16.01 -4.21
CA PRO A 22 6.56 -15.28 -4.75
C PRO A 22 6.57 -13.81 -4.31
N ALA A 23 6.26 -12.89 -5.23
CA ALA A 23 6.19 -11.45 -4.96
C ALA A 23 5.33 -11.14 -3.73
N ARG A 24 4.21 -11.85 -3.55
CA ARG A 24 3.34 -11.73 -2.37
C ARG A 24 4.06 -11.99 -1.04
N ILE A 25 4.99 -12.95 -1.00
CA ILE A 25 5.78 -13.25 0.21
C ILE A 25 6.82 -12.15 0.43
N LYS A 26 7.54 -11.77 -0.63
CA LYS A 26 8.51 -10.65 -0.61
C LYS A 26 7.83 -9.40 -0.04
N TRP A 27 6.69 -9.01 -0.62
CA TRP A 27 5.93 -7.82 -0.23
C TRP A 27 5.37 -7.88 1.19
N ARG A 28 4.82 -9.03 1.60
CA ARG A 28 4.31 -9.19 2.97
C ARG A 28 5.40 -8.95 4.02
N LYS A 29 6.62 -9.41 3.75
CA LYS A 29 7.77 -9.21 4.66
C LYS A 29 8.27 -7.77 4.60
N SER A 30 8.45 -7.20 3.40
CA SER A 30 8.89 -5.81 3.23
C SER A 30 7.95 -4.80 3.89
N ALA A 31 6.62 -4.98 3.75
CA ALA A 31 5.63 -4.09 4.36
C ALA A 31 5.77 -3.97 5.90
N SER A 32 6.19 -5.03 6.59
CA SER A 32 6.46 -4.97 8.04
C SER A 32 7.78 -4.28 8.38
N GLY A 33 8.75 -4.26 7.46
CA GLY A 33 10.00 -3.51 7.62
C GLY A 33 9.77 -2.02 7.38
N VAL A 34 9.14 -1.69 6.26
CA VAL A 34 8.77 -0.33 5.87
C VAL A 34 7.91 0.33 6.93
N GLY A 35 6.85 -0.34 7.40
CA GLY A 35 5.99 0.21 8.46
C GLY A 35 6.74 0.49 9.77
N ARG A 36 7.73 -0.34 10.13
CA ARG A 36 8.56 -0.07 11.31
C ARG A 36 9.45 1.14 11.11
N LEU A 37 10.17 1.21 9.99
CA LEU A 37 11.02 2.35 9.66
C LEU A 37 10.21 3.66 9.66
N PHE A 38 9.06 3.66 8.96
CA PHE A 38 8.20 4.81 8.88
C PHE A 38 7.66 5.21 10.25
N ASN A 39 7.19 4.25 11.05
CA ASN A 39 6.73 4.51 12.42
C ASN A 39 7.82 5.13 13.30
N ASP A 40 9.02 4.55 13.28
CA ASP A 40 10.12 5.01 14.13
C ASP A 40 10.53 6.43 13.72
N VAL A 41 10.66 6.70 12.42
CA VAL A 41 10.91 8.04 11.90
C VAL A 41 9.79 9.00 12.28
N PHE A 42 8.52 8.63 12.03
CA PHE A 42 7.36 9.47 12.35
C PHE A 42 7.34 9.91 13.83
N HIS A 43 7.68 9.00 14.74
CA HIS A 43 7.72 9.30 16.17
C HIS A 43 8.94 10.13 16.58
N MET A 44 10.04 10.09 15.81
CA MET A 44 11.21 10.98 15.99
C MET A 44 10.94 12.41 15.52
N LEU A 45 9.99 12.62 14.60
CA LEU A 45 9.67 13.94 14.06
C LEU A 45 8.90 14.81 15.04
N SER A 46 9.16 16.12 14.98
CA SER A 46 8.35 17.14 15.64
C SER A 46 6.94 17.21 15.02
N LYS A 47 6.00 17.86 15.69
CA LYS A 47 4.64 18.07 15.15
C LYS A 47 4.66 18.79 13.79
N GLU A 48 5.54 19.78 13.65
CA GLU A 48 5.68 20.54 12.41
C GLU A 48 6.31 19.70 11.29
N ASP A 49 7.30 18.86 11.61
CA ASP A 49 7.91 17.99 10.60
C ASP A 49 6.98 16.85 10.17
N ARG A 50 6.10 16.37 11.06
CA ARG A 50 5.02 15.43 10.69
C ARG A 50 4.04 16.06 9.70
N ARG A 51 3.75 17.37 9.83
CA ARG A 51 2.92 18.11 8.87
C ARG A 51 3.59 18.15 7.50
N LYS A 52 4.88 18.54 7.45
CA LYS A 52 5.67 18.55 6.21
C LYS A 52 5.79 17.16 5.59
N LEU A 53 5.93 16.11 6.40
CA LEU A 53 5.90 14.74 5.93
C LEU A 53 4.56 14.42 5.26
N GLY A 54 3.44 14.84 5.83
CA GLY A 54 2.12 14.69 5.21
C GLY A 54 2.00 15.41 3.86
N GLU A 55 2.57 16.62 3.73
CA GLU A 55 2.63 17.37 2.47
C GLU A 55 3.47 16.63 1.42
N LEU A 56 4.65 16.10 1.80
CA LEU A 56 5.47 15.27 0.91
C LEU A 56 4.75 14.01 0.46
N MET A 57 4.07 13.31 1.37
CA MET A 57 3.27 12.13 1.04
C MET A 57 2.18 12.47 0.03
N TYR A 58 1.50 13.61 0.18
CA TYR A 58 0.50 14.08 -0.80
C TYR A 58 1.11 14.32 -2.18
N HIS A 59 2.24 15.03 -2.26
CA HIS A 59 2.92 15.27 -3.54
C HIS A 59 3.38 13.98 -4.22
N TRP A 60 3.92 13.02 -3.46
CA TRP A 60 4.25 11.70 -4.01
C TRP A 60 3.01 10.94 -4.49
N GLY A 61 1.89 11.09 -3.80
CA GLY A 61 0.61 10.53 -4.21
C GLY A 61 0.18 11.04 -5.59
N LEU A 62 0.27 12.35 -5.82
CA LEU A 62 -0.02 12.98 -7.12
C LEU A 62 0.89 12.44 -8.23
N GLU A 63 2.20 12.40 -7.99
CA GLU A 63 3.18 11.91 -8.97
C GLU A 63 2.96 10.43 -9.33
N ASP A 64 2.60 9.60 -8.36
CA ASP A 64 2.34 8.18 -8.61
C ASP A 64 0.95 7.94 -9.22
N ALA A 65 -0.03 8.79 -8.91
CA ALA A 65 -1.34 8.78 -9.56
C ALA A 65 -1.21 8.98 -11.06
N ASP A 66 -0.43 9.98 -11.50
CA ASP A 66 -0.16 10.24 -12.90
C ASP A 66 0.42 9.02 -13.62
N LYS A 67 1.41 8.36 -13.01
CA LYS A 67 2.04 7.15 -13.56
C LYS A 67 1.07 5.99 -13.65
N ILE A 68 0.21 5.80 -12.64
CA ILE A 68 -0.75 4.70 -12.63
C ILE A 68 -1.85 4.94 -13.66
N VAL A 69 -2.35 6.16 -13.77
CA VAL A 69 -3.35 6.57 -14.77
C VAL A 69 -2.80 6.33 -16.18
N GLU A 70 -1.57 6.76 -16.46
CA GLU A 70 -0.90 6.51 -17.74
C GLU A 70 -0.72 5.02 -18.02
N MET A 71 -0.17 4.28 -17.05
CA MET A 71 0.12 2.84 -17.20
C MET A 71 -1.15 2.01 -17.45
N LEU A 72 -2.27 2.39 -16.83
CA LEU A 72 -3.53 1.65 -16.91
C LEU A 72 -4.50 2.22 -17.96
N GLY A 73 -4.18 3.34 -18.60
CA GLY A 73 -5.05 3.99 -19.58
C GLY A 73 -6.38 4.45 -18.98
N ILE A 74 -6.35 4.95 -17.74
CA ILE A 74 -7.54 5.39 -17.01
C ILE A 74 -7.87 6.85 -17.38
N GLU A 75 -9.16 7.19 -17.47
CA GLU A 75 -9.58 8.56 -17.70
C GLU A 75 -9.42 9.42 -16.43
N ARG A 76 -9.21 10.73 -16.57
CA ARG A 76 -9.06 11.65 -15.42
C ARG A 76 -10.42 12.19 -14.95
N ASP A 77 -11.35 11.28 -14.69
CA ASP A 77 -12.65 11.58 -14.11
C ASP A 77 -12.80 10.95 -12.72
N LEU A 78 -13.93 11.21 -12.05
CA LEU A 78 -14.19 10.73 -10.68
C LEU A 78 -14.06 9.20 -10.59
N HIS A 79 -14.62 8.49 -11.58
CA HIS A 79 -14.53 7.05 -11.69
C HIS A 79 -13.09 6.58 -11.84
N GLY A 80 -12.33 7.21 -12.74
CA GLY A 80 -10.94 6.89 -12.99
C GLY A 80 -10.04 7.09 -11.77
N CYS A 81 -10.24 8.16 -11.01
CA CYS A 81 -9.58 8.35 -9.71
C CYS A 81 -9.88 7.17 -8.76
N ALA A 82 -11.13 6.72 -8.69
CA ALA A 82 -11.50 5.57 -7.87
C ALA A 82 -10.83 4.27 -8.35
N ILE A 83 -10.75 4.03 -9.66
CA ILE A 83 -10.06 2.87 -10.23
C ILE A 83 -8.55 2.92 -9.92
N ALA A 84 -7.91 4.09 -10.05
CA ALA A 84 -6.50 4.28 -9.71
C ALA A 84 -6.26 3.94 -8.23
N LEU A 85 -7.10 4.44 -7.32
CA LEU A 85 -7.01 4.14 -5.89
C LEU A 85 -7.26 2.65 -5.59
N LEU A 86 -8.21 2.00 -6.26
CA LEU A 86 -8.43 0.55 -6.12
C LEU A 86 -7.21 -0.26 -6.60
N ALA A 87 -6.55 0.15 -7.68
CA ALA A 87 -5.34 -0.48 -8.18
C ALA A 87 -4.18 -0.37 -7.17
N VAL A 88 -3.97 0.83 -6.61
CA VAL A 88 -2.97 1.09 -5.56
C VAL A 88 -3.23 0.26 -4.32
N ASN A 89 -4.48 0.26 -3.84
CA ASN A 89 -4.91 -0.59 -2.74
C ASN A 89 -4.54 -2.06 -2.99
N SER A 90 -4.83 -2.58 -4.18
CA SER A 90 -4.51 -3.95 -4.57
C SER A 90 -3.00 -4.23 -4.51
N ILE A 91 -2.17 -3.31 -5.03
CA ILE A 91 -0.69 -3.40 -4.98
C ILE A 91 -0.20 -3.48 -3.52
N PHE A 92 -0.79 -2.69 -2.62
CA PHE A 92 -0.44 -2.68 -1.21
C PHE A 92 -1.09 -3.81 -0.38
N GLY A 93 -1.87 -4.67 -1.03
CA GLY A 93 -2.55 -5.80 -0.38
C GLY A 93 -3.77 -5.36 0.44
N ILE A 94 -4.31 -4.20 0.14
CA ILE A 94 -5.58 -3.67 0.65
C ILE A 94 -6.68 -4.13 -0.32
N LYS A 95 -7.69 -4.80 0.21
CA LYS A 95 -8.90 -5.15 -0.53
C LYS A 95 -9.93 -4.06 -0.32
N SER A 96 -10.29 -3.39 -1.39
CA SER A 96 -11.32 -2.37 -1.43
C SER A 96 -12.24 -2.56 -2.65
N HIS A 97 -13.41 -1.95 -2.60
CA HIS A 97 -14.40 -1.94 -3.69
C HIS A 97 -15.30 -0.73 -3.57
N ILE A 98 -15.82 -0.25 -4.70
CA ILE A 98 -16.83 0.81 -4.75
C ILE A 98 -18.16 0.23 -4.25
N VAL A 99 -18.80 0.92 -3.31
CA VAL A 99 -20.12 0.54 -2.76
C VAL A 99 -21.23 1.50 -3.14
N LYS A 100 -20.87 2.73 -3.52
CA LYS A 100 -21.78 3.75 -4.03
C LYS A 100 -21.01 4.64 -5.01
N GLU A 101 -21.67 5.02 -6.08
CA GLU A 101 -21.17 5.94 -7.10
C GLU A 101 -22.31 6.84 -7.55
N SER A 102 -22.05 8.15 -7.55
CA SER A 102 -22.87 9.21 -8.14
C SER A 102 -21.98 10.14 -8.96
N ASP A 103 -22.59 11.14 -9.60
CA ASP A 103 -21.88 12.11 -10.44
C ASP A 103 -20.87 12.96 -9.64
N ASP A 104 -21.03 13.06 -8.32
CA ASP A 104 -20.25 13.91 -7.41
C ASP A 104 -19.55 13.17 -6.27
N GLU A 105 -19.86 11.88 -6.05
CA GLU A 105 -19.35 11.12 -4.90
C GLU A 105 -19.10 9.65 -5.27
N ILE A 106 -17.94 9.14 -4.88
CA ILE A 106 -17.66 7.70 -4.85
C ILE A 106 -17.32 7.26 -3.42
N VAL A 107 -18.01 6.23 -2.94
CA VAL A 107 -17.74 5.62 -1.63
C VAL A 107 -17.03 4.28 -1.85
N ILE A 108 -15.83 4.17 -1.29
CA ILE A 108 -15.01 2.95 -1.35
C ILE A 108 -14.93 2.31 0.02
N HIS A 109 -15.25 1.02 0.10
CA HIS A 109 -15.12 0.24 1.33
C HIS A 109 -13.87 -0.64 1.31
N VAL A 110 -13.00 -0.44 2.31
CA VAL A 110 -11.87 -1.32 2.60
C VAL A 110 -12.34 -2.49 3.47
N THR A 111 -12.28 -3.70 2.93
CA THR A 111 -12.70 -4.94 3.62
C THR A 111 -11.55 -5.66 4.30
N LYS A 112 -10.32 -5.47 3.80
CA LYS A 112 -9.12 -6.09 4.36
C LYS A 112 -7.91 -5.21 4.10
N CYS A 113 -7.14 -4.91 5.13
CA CYS A 113 -5.84 -4.26 4.97
C CYS A 113 -4.73 -5.23 5.40
N LEU A 114 -3.72 -5.44 4.55
CA LEU A 114 -2.56 -6.27 4.88
C LEU A 114 -1.74 -5.70 6.05
N TRP A 115 -1.85 -4.40 6.30
CA TRP A 115 -1.08 -3.68 7.30
C TRP A 115 -1.76 -3.62 8.65
N LYS A 116 -3.08 -3.87 8.69
CA LYS A 116 -3.84 -3.99 9.92
C LYS A 116 -3.15 -5.00 10.86
N ASP A 117 -2.97 -4.60 12.11
CA ASP A 117 -2.34 -5.37 13.19
C ASP A 117 -0.87 -5.74 12.97
N LYS A 118 -0.21 -5.19 11.94
CA LYS A 118 1.23 -5.36 11.76
C LYS A 118 2.01 -4.36 12.61
N ARG A 119 3.12 -4.82 13.19
CA ARG A 119 4.06 -3.98 13.94
C ARG A 119 4.49 -2.76 13.10
N GLY A 120 4.38 -1.57 13.70
CA GLY A 120 4.69 -0.28 13.08
C GLY A 120 3.50 0.40 12.40
N TRP A 121 2.41 -0.31 12.11
CA TRP A 121 1.24 0.27 11.47
C TRP A 121 0.20 0.66 12.54
N THR A 122 0.43 1.80 13.21
CA THR A 122 -0.54 2.39 14.15
C THR A 122 -1.59 3.23 13.40
N PRO A 123 -2.76 3.52 13.99
CA PRO A 123 -3.76 4.40 13.36
C PRO A 123 -3.19 5.75 12.93
N GLU A 124 -2.32 6.35 13.75
CA GLU A 124 -1.68 7.64 13.45
C GLU A 124 -0.72 7.54 12.27
N VAL A 125 0.05 6.46 12.17
CA VAL A 125 0.93 6.19 11.03
C VAL A 125 0.11 5.95 9.77
N CYS A 126 -0.96 5.16 9.84
CA CYS A 126 -1.87 4.96 8.72
C CYS A 126 -2.50 6.29 8.25
N ALA A 127 -2.98 7.12 9.17
CA ALA A 127 -3.54 8.44 8.85
C ALA A 127 -2.51 9.39 8.24
N SER A 128 -1.22 9.27 8.59
CA SER A 128 -0.18 10.08 7.96
C SER A 128 0.09 9.69 6.50
N ILE A 129 -0.21 8.44 6.13
CA ILE A 129 -0.08 7.93 4.76
C ILE A 129 -1.38 8.14 3.97
N GLU A 130 -2.53 8.36 4.62
CA GLU A 130 -3.78 8.76 3.95
C GLU A 130 -3.60 10.01 3.06
N ARG A 131 -2.64 10.88 3.40
CA ARG A 131 -2.26 12.02 2.54
C ARG A 131 -1.73 11.59 1.17
N TYR A 132 -1.02 10.47 1.09
CA TYR A 132 -0.60 9.88 -0.17
C TYR A 132 -1.80 9.34 -0.95
N ASP A 133 -2.73 8.66 -0.28
CA ASP A 133 -3.96 8.18 -0.91
C ASP A 133 -4.82 9.34 -1.45
N MET A 134 -4.86 10.47 -0.74
CA MET A 134 -5.53 11.69 -1.21
C MET A 134 -4.91 12.27 -2.48
N GLY A 135 -3.60 12.09 -2.69
CA GLY A 135 -2.94 12.49 -3.94
C GLY A 135 -3.45 11.74 -5.18
N TYR A 136 -4.13 10.60 -5.02
CA TYR A 136 -4.77 9.90 -6.14
C TYR A 136 -6.09 10.50 -6.57
N PHE A 137 -6.70 11.34 -5.73
CA PHE A 137 -7.82 12.17 -6.12
C PHE A 137 -7.25 13.46 -6.70
N MET A 138 -6.88 13.38 -7.98
CA MET A 138 -6.30 14.46 -8.77
C MET A 138 -7.19 15.71 -8.69
N GLU A 139 -6.60 16.87 -8.40
CA GLU A 139 -7.24 18.19 -8.62
C GLU A 139 -7.23 18.59 -10.10
#